data_AF-A0A352JY90-F1
#
_entry.id   AF-A0A352JY90-F1
#
_cell.length_a   1.000
_cell.length_b   1.000
_cell.length_c   1.000
_cell.angle_alpha   90.00
_cell.angle_beta   90.00
_cell.angle_gamma   90.00
#
_symmetry.space_group_name_H-M   'P 1'
#
loop_
_entity.id
_entity.type
_entity.pdbx_description
1 polymer ?
#
loop_
_entity_poly.entity_id
_entity_poly.type
_entity_poly.pdbx_seq_one_letter_code
_entity_poly.pdbx_strand_id
1 'polypeptide(L)'
;MLIGIDSRLGPDLLHVLASMGHGDTLAIVDGNYPAERDAKRLVRMNGHTVSSVLEAVLTVFPIETDQVTGWVPETERDIHLDLMKQV
;
A
#
# COMPACT_ATOMS: atom_id res chain seq x y z
N MET A 1 1.77 -6.67 18.86
CA MET A 1 3.09 -7.07 18.35
C MET A 1 3.11 -8.58 18.20
N LEU A 2 3.49 -9.08 17.04
CA LEU A 2 3.65 -10.51 16.76
C LEU A 2 5.10 -10.79 16.35
N ILE A 3 5.59 -12.00 16.59
CA ILE A 3 6.95 -12.40 16.21
C ILE A 3 7.00 -12.54 14.68
N GLY A 4 7.99 -11.91 14.05
CA GLY A 4 8.20 -12.00 12.59
C GLY A 4 7.29 -11.13 11.73
N ILE A 5 6.50 -10.23 12.34
CA ILE A 5 5.62 -9.28 11.65
C ILE A 5 6.01 -7.86 12.04
N ASP A 6 6.08 -6.96 11.05
CA ASP A 6 6.36 -5.54 11.30
C ASP A 6 5.34 -4.95 12.28
N SER A 7 5.83 -4.30 13.33
CA SER A 7 4.99 -3.83 14.44
C SER A 7 4.03 -2.70 14.04
N ARG A 8 4.27 -2.03 12.91
CA ARG A 8 3.36 -1.04 12.31
C ARG A 8 2.11 -1.69 11.73
N LEU A 9 2.16 -2.98 11.39
CA LEU A 9 1.01 -3.71 10.86
C LEU A 9 0.05 -4.07 12.00
N GLY A 10 -0.85 -3.13 12.31
CA GLY A 10 -1.92 -3.32 13.27
C GLY A 10 -2.89 -4.43 12.86
N PRO A 11 -3.72 -4.91 13.80
CA PRO A 11 -4.64 -6.02 13.57
C PRO A 11 -5.61 -5.77 12.40
N ASP A 12 -6.14 -4.54 12.28
CA ASP A 12 -7.07 -4.20 11.20
C ASP A 12 -6.40 -4.27 9.83
N LEU A 13 -5.18 -3.74 9.70
CA LEU A 13 -4.42 -3.79 8.45
C LEU A 13 -4.07 -5.23 8.09
N LEU A 14 -3.56 -6.02 9.04
CA LEU A 14 -3.28 -7.43 8.80
C LEU A 14 -4.53 -8.20 8.33
N HIS A 15 -5.69 -7.90 8.92
CA HIS A 15 -6.95 -8.50 8.46
C HIS A 15 -7.34 -8.04 7.05
N VAL A 16 -7.08 -6.78 6.65
CA VAL A 16 -7.25 -6.33 5.25
C VAL A 16 -6.38 -7.18 4.34
N LEU A 17 -5.06 -7.17 4.58
CA LEU A 17 -4.07 -7.78 3.69
C LEU A 17 -4.32 -9.29 3.55
N ALA A 18 -4.62 -9.99 4.65
CA ALA A 18 -4.90 -11.42 4.63
C ALA A 18 -6.23 -11.79 3.96
N SER A 19 -7.15 -10.84 3.80
CA SER A 19 -8.44 -11.05 3.13
C SER A 19 -8.42 -10.66 1.66
N MET A 20 -7.33 -10.04 1.17
CA MET A 20 -7.16 -9.66 -0.23
C MET A 20 -6.80 -10.89 -1.08
N GLY A 21 -7.38 -10.96 -2.27
CA GLY A 21 -7.06 -11.95 -3.30
C GLY A 21 -6.21 -11.37 -4.43
N HIS A 22 -5.92 -12.21 -5.43
CA HIS A 22 -5.27 -11.76 -6.66
C HIS A 22 -6.13 -10.71 -7.38
N GLY A 23 -5.50 -9.59 -7.76
CA GLY A 23 -6.15 -8.46 -8.41
C GLY A 23 -6.83 -7.46 -7.46
N ASP A 24 -6.88 -7.73 -6.15
CA ASP A 24 -7.29 -6.72 -5.18
C ASP A 24 -6.25 -5.61 -5.07
N THR A 25 -6.71 -4.37 -4.89
CA THR A 25 -5.86 -3.19 -4.84
C THR A 25 -5.89 -2.53 -3.46
N LEU A 26 -4.75 -1.99 -3.07
CA LEU A 26 -4.57 -1.23 -1.83
C LEU A 26 -4.09 0.18 -2.16
N ALA A 27 -4.82 1.18 -1.69
CA ALA A 27 -4.38 2.58 -1.77
C ALA A 27 -3.72 2.99 -0.45
N ILE A 28 -2.45 3.43 -0.52
CA ILE A 28 -1.77 4.10 0.58
C ILE A 28 -1.73 5.60 0.25
N VAL A 29 -2.38 6.41 1.07
CA VAL A 29 -2.66 7.81 0.76
C VAL A 29 -2.15 8.73 1.86
N ASP A 30 -1.90 9.99 1.51
CA ASP A 30 -1.48 11.02 2.47
C ASP A 30 -2.68 11.60 3.24
N GLY A 31 -2.39 12.57 4.12
CA GLY A 31 -3.41 13.24 4.93
C GLY A 31 -4.31 14.22 4.18
N ASN A 32 -3.99 14.58 2.93
CA ASN A 32 -4.81 15.47 2.11
C ASN A 32 -5.85 14.70 1.29
N TYR A 33 -5.63 13.40 1.06
CA TYR A 33 -6.55 12.55 0.32
C TYR A 33 -7.86 12.34 1.11
N PRO A 34 -9.05 12.43 0.46
CA PRO A 34 -10.34 12.28 1.12
C PRO A 34 -10.70 10.81 1.38
N ALA A 35 -9.88 10.12 2.17
CA ALA A 35 -10.00 8.67 2.40
C ALA A 35 -11.34 8.26 3.03
N GLU A 36 -11.94 9.11 3.86
CA GLU A 36 -13.27 8.89 4.46
C GLU A 36 -14.40 8.80 3.42
N ARG A 37 -14.23 9.49 2.28
CA ARG A 37 -15.22 9.50 1.20
C ARG A 37 -15.01 8.32 0.24
N ASP A 38 -13.75 8.05 -0.11
CA ASP A 38 -13.44 7.18 -1.26
C ASP A 38 -13.14 5.72 -0.85
N ALA A 39 -12.81 5.45 0.42
CA ALA A 39 -12.43 4.11 0.84
C ALA A 39 -13.63 3.15 0.97
N LYS A 40 -13.53 1.97 0.34
CA LYS A 40 -14.43 0.84 0.63
C LYS A 40 -14.20 0.27 2.04
N ARG A 41 -12.93 0.26 2.48
CA ARG A 41 -12.51 -0.10 3.83
C ARG A 41 -11.36 0.82 4.24
N LEU A 42 -11.55 1.58 5.31
CA LEU A 42 -10.56 2.56 5.78
C LEU A 42 -9.78 2.00 6.97
N VAL A 43 -8.45 2.03 6.87
CA VAL A 43 -7.54 1.82 8.01
C VAL A 43 -6.70 3.09 8.17
N ARG A 44 -6.78 3.73 9.35
CA ARG A 44 -6.01 4.95 9.62
C ARG A 44 -4.65 4.61 10.20
N MET A 45 -3.59 5.14 9.60
CA MET A 45 -2.21 5.01 10.05
C MET A 45 -1.59 6.39 10.32
N ASN A 46 -2.25 7.16 11.20
CA ASN A 46 -1.80 8.51 11.55
C ASN A 46 -0.40 8.47 12.18
N GLY A 47 0.45 9.44 11.85
CA GLY A 47 1.82 9.52 12.39
C GLY A 47 2.86 8.71 11.62
N HIS A 48 2.47 7.99 10.57
CA HIS A 48 3.39 7.32 9.65
C HIS A 48 3.47 8.05 8.31
N THR A 49 4.63 8.01 7.66
CA THR A 49 4.78 8.45 6.27
C THR A 49 4.28 7.38 5.32
N VAL A 50 3.85 7.76 4.11
CA VAL A 50 3.40 6.82 3.07
C VAL A 50 4.49 5.77 2.78
N SER A 51 5.75 6.19 2.63
CA SER A 51 6.89 5.29 2.39
C SER A 51 7.08 4.30 3.54
N SER A 52 6.96 4.75 4.80
CA SER A 52 7.07 3.89 5.98
C SER A 52 5.97 2.83 6.02
N VAL A 53 4.75 3.17 5.63
CA VAL A 53 3.65 2.20 5.55
C VAL A 53 3.88 1.23 4.40
N LEU A 54 4.32 1.72 3.24
CA LEU A 54 4.61 0.88 2.08
C LEU A 54 5.68 -0.18 2.40
N GLU A 55 6.78 0.21 3.04
CA GLU A 55 7.82 -0.74 3.49
C GLU A 55 7.24 -1.84 4.39
N ALA A 56 6.41 -1.46 5.38
CA ALA A 56 5.80 -2.41 6.29
C ALA A 56 4.88 -3.38 5.54
N VAL A 57 4.03 -2.88 4.64
CA VAL A 57 3.10 -3.69 3.84
C VAL A 57 3.86 -4.69 2.96
N LEU A 58 4.94 -4.25 2.30
CA LEU A 58 5.76 -5.10 1.43
C LEU A 58 6.48 -6.24 2.18
N THR A 59 6.57 -6.19 3.51
CA THR A 59 7.09 -7.34 4.29
C THR A 59 6.19 -8.58 4.24
N VAL A 60 4.91 -8.42 3.92
CA VAL A 60 3.91 -9.50 3.91
C VAL A 60 3.05 -9.55 2.65
N PHE A 61 3.10 -8.52 1.80
CA PHE A 61 2.23 -8.37 0.64
C PHE A 61 3.02 -8.59 -0.67
N PRO A 62 2.78 -9.71 -1.39
CA PRO A 62 3.39 -9.91 -2.70
C PRO A 62 2.80 -8.97 -3.74
N ILE A 63 3.65 -8.43 -4.62
CA ILE A 63 3.22 -7.56 -5.71
C ILE A 63 2.98 -8.39 -6.96
N GLU A 64 1.87 -8.11 -7.63
CA GLU A 64 1.51 -8.72 -8.89
C GLU A 64 2.47 -8.29 -10.02
N THR A 65 2.94 -9.25 -10.82
CA THR A 65 3.90 -9.01 -11.91
C THR A 65 3.30 -9.23 -13.29
N ASP A 66 2.17 -9.93 -13.40
CA ASP A 66 1.63 -10.38 -14.69
C ASP A 66 0.75 -9.34 -15.39
N GLN A 67 0.33 -8.29 -14.68
CA GLN A 67 -0.53 -7.23 -15.17
C GLN A 67 -0.15 -5.89 -14.52
N VAL A 68 0.36 -4.92 -15.30
CA VAL A 68 0.40 -3.52 -14.85
C VAL A 68 -1.03 -2.99 -14.85
N THR A 69 -1.75 -3.22 -13.76
CA THR A 69 -3.12 -2.71 -13.56
C THR A 69 -3.11 -1.65 -12.48
N GLY A 70 -2.99 -0.39 -12.94
CA GLY A 70 -3.11 0.80 -12.12
C GLY A 70 -3.26 2.00 -13.04
N TRP A 71 -3.92 3.06 -12.55
CA TRP A 71 -3.79 4.38 -13.18
C TRP A 71 -2.32 4.78 -13.04
N VAL A 72 -1.54 4.58 -14.10
CA VAL A 72 -0.31 5.31 -14.32
C VAL A 72 -0.78 6.67 -14.84
N PRO A 73 -0.56 7.79 -14.12
CA PRO A 73 -0.79 9.08 -14.72
C PRO A 73 -0.12 9.12 -16.09
N GLU A 74 -0.78 9.59 -17.15
CA GLU A 74 -0.15 9.81 -18.46
C GLU A 74 1.08 10.75 -18.37
N THR A 75 1.30 11.38 -17.23
CA THR A 75 2.58 11.98 -16.88
C THR A 75 3.56 10.89 -16.40
N GLU A 76 4.26 10.26 -17.35
CA GLU A 76 5.60 9.74 -17.06
C GLU A 76 6.38 10.84 -16.32
N ARG A 77 6.64 10.62 -15.04
CA ARG A 77 7.58 11.42 -14.26
C ARG A 77 8.77 10.53 -14.00
N ASP A 78 9.97 11.04 -14.17
CA ASP A 78 11.23 10.30 -14.03
C ASP A 78 11.31 9.49 -12.72
N ILE A 79 10.69 10.03 -11.65
CA ILE A 79 10.53 9.38 -10.34
C ILE A 79 9.88 7.99 -10.42
N HIS A 80 8.90 7.78 -11.29
CA HIS A 80 8.23 6.48 -11.44
C HIS A 80 9.19 5.43 -12.03
N LEU A 81 10.05 5.82 -12.97
CA LEU A 81 11.06 4.96 -13.56
C LEU A 81 12.18 4.61 -12.56
N ASP A 82 12.55 5.56 -11.71
CA ASP A 82 13.58 5.33 -10.68
C ASP A 82 13.09 4.40 -9.56
N LEU A 83 11.81 4.47 -9.20
CA LEU A 83 11.18 3.54 -8.24
C LEU A 83 11.07 2.12 -8.81
N MET A 84 10.72 1.97 -10.08
CA MET A 84 10.62 0.66 -10.74
C MET A 84 11.98 -0.05 -10.90
N LYS A 85 13.09 0.69 -10.99
CA LYS A 85 14.45 0.12 -11.09
C LYS A 85 15.04 -0.36 -9.75
N GLN A 86 14.38 -0.06 -8.63
CA GLN A 86 14.84 -0.46 -7.30
C GLN A 86 14.22 -1.79 -6.82
N VAL A 87 13.39 -2.41 -7.65
CA VAL A 87 12.82 -3.77 -7.48
C VAL A 87 13.51 -4.71 -8.46
#